data_AF-A0AB38P2T5-F1
#
_entry.id   AF-A0AB38P2T5-F1
#
_cell.length_a   1.000
_cell.length_b   1.000
_cell.length_c   1.000
_cell.angle_alpha   90.00
_cell.angle_beta   90.00
_cell.angle_gamma   90.00
#
_symmetry.space_group_name_H-M   'P 1'
#
loop_
_entity.id
_entity.type
_entity.pdbx_description
1 polymer ?
#
loop_
_entity_poly.entity_id
_entity_poly.type
_entity_poly.pdbx_seq_one_letter_code
_entity_poly.pdbx_strand_id
1 'polypeptide(L)'
;MSAVGLEHLFTLPQFSQYQMHMFSRFDSFKAALPHIPFFSVIYSLSDEREERRNCLACLRDLTFTHGNIQRIVLASDDVEARLISHLSPSRLHGIISKAVPLSQLLEELVALLNETHRVNENMLNHWHVSQNRMLSPTERAILRYMSNGYSIPEIAAQLERNIKTIRAHKFNAMVKLGVNSDVGLLDAADIITHLPAREIRGAVLTSPAFL
;
A
#
# COMPACT_ATOMS: atom_id res chain seq x y z
N MET A 1 -6.14 -9.44 14.06
CA MET A 1 -5.26 -9.19 15.21
C MET A 1 -5.56 -7.80 15.76
N SER A 2 -5.87 -7.69 17.06
CA SER A 2 -6.14 -6.41 17.73
C SER A 2 -4.84 -5.72 18.17
N ALA A 3 -4.92 -4.44 18.55
CA ALA A 3 -3.77 -3.69 19.08
C ALA A 3 -3.07 -4.41 20.23
N VAL A 4 -3.86 -4.94 21.18
CA VAL A 4 -3.40 -5.74 22.33
C VAL A 4 -2.65 -7.01 21.89
N GLY A 5 -3.08 -7.63 20.78
CA GLY A 5 -2.40 -8.79 20.22
C GLY A 5 -1.00 -8.45 19.72
N LEU A 6 -0.81 -7.29 19.10
CA LEU A 6 0.51 -6.83 18.65
C LEU A 6 1.41 -6.43 19.83
N GLU A 7 0.89 -5.77 20.85
CA GLU A 7 1.68 -5.46 22.06
C GLU A 7 2.21 -6.73 22.69
N HIS A 8 1.36 -7.74 22.86
CA HIS A 8 1.79 -9.03 23.41
C HIS A 8 2.80 -9.72 22.48
N LEU A 9 2.73 -9.56 21.17
CA LEU A 9 3.75 -10.15 20.29
C LEU A 9 5.11 -9.51 20.51
N PHE A 10 5.16 -8.19 20.72
CA PHE A 10 6.42 -7.48 20.94
C PHE A 10 7.00 -7.64 22.35
N THR A 11 6.31 -8.33 23.27
CA THR A 11 6.92 -8.78 24.54
C THR A 11 7.71 -10.07 24.38
N LEU A 12 7.61 -10.76 23.24
CA LEU A 12 8.36 -11.99 22.99
C LEU A 12 9.87 -11.72 22.91
N PRO A 13 10.74 -12.68 23.32
CA PRO A 13 12.19 -12.50 23.33
C PRO A 13 12.78 -12.06 21.99
N GLN A 14 12.17 -12.49 20.88
CA GLN A 14 12.58 -12.19 19.51
C GLN A 14 12.49 -10.69 19.17
N PHE A 15 11.66 -9.92 19.88
CA PHE A 15 11.49 -8.48 19.69
C PHE A 15 12.02 -7.64 20.85
N SER A 16 12.74 -8.24 21.79
CA SER A 16 13.27 -7.56 23.00
C SER A 16 14.17 -6.34 22.70
N GLN A 17 14.75 -6.29 21.51
CA GLN A 17 15.56 -5.16 21.02
C GLN A 17 14.73 -4.00 20.44
N TYR A 18 13.42 -4.16 20.29
CA TYR A 18 12.53 -3.17 19.68
C TYR A 18 11.64 -2.51 20.74
N GLN A 19 11.53 -1.18 20.67
CA GLN A 19 10.56 -0.44 21.44
C GLN A 19 9.32 -0.17 20.58
N MET A 20 8.17 -0.72 20.98
CA MET A 20 6.91 -0.52 20.29
C MET A 20 6.22 0.76 20.79
N HIS A 21 5.73 1.56 19.84
CA HIS A 21 4.84 2.70 20.10
C HIS A 21 3.56 2.54 19.29
N MET A 22 2.41 2.54 19.97
CA MET A 22 1.11 2.37 19.32
C MET A 22 0.43 3.72 19.10
N PHE A 23 -0.14 3.88 17.90
CA PHE A 23 -0.93 5.05 17.53
C PHE A 23 -2.23 4.59 16.90
N SER A 24 -3.37 5.08 17.42
CA SER A 24 -4.69 4.84 16.85
C SER A 24 -4.99 5.74 15.65
N ARG A 25 -4.23 6.82 15.47
CA ARG A 25 -4.38 7.79 14.38
C ARG A 25 -3.02 8.17 13.80
N PHE A 26 -2.97 8.32 12.49
CA PHE A 26 -1.73 8.72 11.81
C PHE A 26 -1.24 10.13 12.20
N ASP A 27 -2.14 11.06 12.53
CA ASP A 27 -1.74 12.39 12.99
C ASP A 27 -0.94 12.35 14.29
N SER A 28 -1.30 11.46 15.23
CA SER A 28 -0.57 11.29 16.49
C SER A 28 0.82 10.73 16.24
N PHE A 29 0.94 9.80 15.30
CA PHE A 29 2.24 9.29 14.85
C PHE A 29 3.09 10.40 14.20
N LYS A 30 2.50 11.21 13.31
CA LYS A 30 3.20 12.36 12.70
C LYS A 30 3.71 13.37 13.74
N ALA A 31 2.94 13.61 14.80
CA ALA A 31 3.35 14.48 15.90
C ALA A 31 4.54 13.92 16.69
N ALA A 32 4.71 12.59 16.73
CA ALA A 32 5.82 11.93 17.41
C ALA A 32 7.10 11.83 16.56
N LEU A 33 6.99 11.83 15.22
CA LEU A 33 8.13 11.73 14.29
C LEU A 33 9.30 12.69 14.59
N PRO A 34 9.08 13.98 14.97
CA PRO A 34 10.19 14.89 15.27
C PRO A 34 10.93 14.58 16.57
N HIS A 35 10.32 13.80 17.46
CA HIS A 35 10.80 13.56 18.81
C HIS A 35 11.37 12.15 18.99
N ILE A 36 10.93 11.19 18.18
CA ILE A 36 11.30 9.78 18.31
C ILE A 36 11.80 9.27 16.94
N PRO A 37 13.05 8.78 16.85
CA PRO A 37 13.57 8.22 15.62
C PRO A 37 13.03 6.80 15.40
N PHE A 38 11.94 6.70 14.66
CA PHE A 38 11.41 5.40 14.24
C PHE A 38 12.25 4.82 13.11
N PHE A 39 12.61 3.53 13.20
CA PHE A 39 13.26 2.81 12.10
C PHE A 39 12.24 2.06 11.22
N SER A 40 11.08 1.69 11.78
CA SER A 40 10.03 0.95 11.09
C SER A 40 8.64 1.40 11.54
N VAL A 41 7.70 1.39 10.61
CA VAL A 41 6.26 1.58 10.85
C VAL A 41 5.50 0.36 10.35
N ILE A 42 4.62 -0.16 11.20
CA ILE A 42 3.74 -1.29 10.88
C ILE A 42 2.30 -0.77 10.88
N TYR A 43 1.68 -0.71 9.70
CA TYR A 43 0.29 -0.27 9.56
C TYR A 43 -0.63 -1.49 9.53
N SER A 44 -1.55 -1.61 10.48
CA SER A 44 -2.54 -2.70 10.51
C SER A 44 -3.86 -2.24 9.89
N LEU A 45 -4.28 -2.87 8.80
CA LEU A 45 -5.55 -2.57 8.14
C LEU A 45 -6.74 -3.18 8.91
N SER A 46 -7.93 -2.59 8.78
CA SER A 46 -9.16 -3.05 9.44
C SER A 46 -10.22 -3.59 8.45
N ASP A 47 -9.86 -3.86 7.19
CA ASP A 47 -10.79 -4.22 6.09
C ASP A 47 -11.69 -3.05 5.62
N GLU A 48 -11.59 -1.89 6.27
CA GLU A 48 -12.37 -0.71 5.88
C GLU A 48 -11.77 0.01 4.66
N ARG A 49 -12.64 0.39 3.72
CA ARG A 49 -12.25 1.12 2.51
C ARG A 49 -11.52 2.43 2.82
N GLU A 50 -11.97 3.17 3.83
CA GLU A 50 -11.35 4.42 4.24
C GLU A 50 -9.93 4.20 4.81
N GLU A 51 -9.76 3.14 5.62
CA GLU A 51 -8.46 2.80 6.20
C GLU A 51 -7.43 2.38 5.16
N ARG A 52 -7.83 1.67 4.08
CA ARG A 52 -6.92 1.38 2.96
C ARG A 52 -6.41 2.65 2.29
N ARG A 53 -7.31 3.60 2.05
CA ARG A 53 -6.95 4.89 1.45
C ARG A 53 -6.03 5.69 2.36
N ASN A 54 -6.37 5.77 3.64
CA ASN A 54 -5.57 6.44 4.66
C ASN A 54 -4.18 5.83 4.73
N CYS A 55 -4.08 4.49 4.87
CA CYS A 55 -2.84 3.74 4.87
C CYS A 55 -1.95 4.09 3.67
N LEU A 56 -2.47 3.98 2.44
CA LEU A 56 -1.69 4.25 1.23
C LEU A 56 -1.26 5.71 1.09
N ALA A 57 -2.12 6.66 1.46
CA ALA A 57 -1.77 8.09 1.48
C ALA A 57 -0.66 8.37 2.50
N CYS A 58 -0.79 7.81 3.71
CA CYS A 58 0.14 7.97 4.82
C CYS A 58 1.52 7.39 4.52
N LEU A 59 1.59 6.17 3.99
CA LEU A 59 2.85 5.50 3.64
C LEU A 59 3.56 6.19 2.47
N ARG A 60 2.80 6.76 1.54
CA ARG A 60 3.35 7.59 0.48
C ARG A 60 3.96 8.87 1.04
N ASP A 61 3.24 9.57 1.91
CA ASP A 61 3.74 10.82 2.52
C ASP A 61 5.00 10.56 3.37
N LEU A 62 5.07 9.42 4.05
CA LEU A 62 6.29 8.96 4.72
C LEU A 62 7.45 8.70 3.75
N THR A 63 7.17 8.13 2.57
CA THR A 63 8.23 7.90 1.57
C THR A 63 8.94 9.20 1.18
N PHE A 64 8.21 10.32 1.15
CA PHE A 64 8.77 11.63 0.80
C PHE A 64 9.41 12.38 1.97
N THR A 65 8.91 12.20 3.19
CA THR A 65 9.37 12.95 4.37
C THR A 65 10.41 12.20 5.18
N HIS A 66 10.29 10.88 5.28
CA HIS A 66 11.12 10.00 6.10
C HIS A 66 11.39 8.69 5.34
N GLY A 67 12.05 8.79 4.20
CA GLY A 67 12.26 7.68 3.27
C GLY A 67 13.02 6.49 3.85
N ASN A 68 13.81 6.72 4.91
CA ASN A 68 14.57 5.74 5.67
C ASN A 68 13.73 4.86 6.60
N ILE A 69 12.49 5.25 6.91
CA ILE A 69 11.60 4.46 7.75
C ILE A 69 11.09 3.25 6.94
N GLN A 70 11.31 2.06 7.47
CA GLN A 70 10.77 0.83 6.93
C GLN A 70 9.23 0.85 7.03
N ARG A 71 8.55 0.37 5.98
CA ARG A 71 7.09 0.47 5.80
C ARG A 71 6.51 -0.92 5.62
N ILE A 72 5.88 -1.46 6.66
CA ILE A 72 5.26 -2.79 6.66
C ILE A 72 3.74 -2.59 6.80
N VAL A 73 2.96 -3.38 6.06
CA VAL A 73 1.48 -3.39 6.17
C VAL A 73 1.01 -4.76 6.62
N LEU A 74 0.10 -4.79 7.60
CA LEU A 74 -0.63 -6.01 7.99
C LEU A 74 -2.03 -5.96 7.36
N ALA A 75 -2.23 -6.78 6.32
CA ALA A 75 -3.50 -6.96 5.64
C ALA A 75 -4.36 -8.01 6.36
N SER A 76 -5.67 -7.96 6.18
CA SER A 76 -6.65 -8.84 6.83
C SER A 76 -6.63 -10.25 6.25
N ASP A 77 -6.44 -10.34 4.95
CA ASP A 77 -6.27 -11.58 4.21
C ASP A 77 -5.38 -11.38 2.98
N ASP A 78 -5.24 -12.43 2.17
CA ASP A 78 -4.42 -12.42 0.95
C ASP A 78 -5.05 -11.59 -0.18
N VAL A 79 -6.36 -11.34 -0.14
CA VAL A 79 -7.04 -10.49 -1.11
C VAL A 79 -6.70 -9.03 -0.83
N GLU A 80 -6.81 -8.58 0.43
CA GLU A 80 -6.40 -7.27 0.87
C GLU A 80 -4.89 -7.06 0.68
N ALA A 81 -4.06 -8.06 0.97
CA ALA A 81 -2.62 -7.98 0.73
C ALA A 81 -2.30 -7.74 -0.75
N ARG A 82 -2.99 -8.46 -1.66
CA ARG A 82 -2.88 -8.27 -3.11
C ARG A 82 -3.41 -6.91 -3.56
N LEU A 83 -4.51 -6.45 -3.00
CA LEU A 83 -5.06 -5.14 -3.31
C LEU A 83 -4.04 -4.04 -2.98
N ILE A 84 -3.50 -4.05 -1.76
CA ILE A 84 -2.52 -3.04 -1.32
C ILE A 84 -1.23 -3.11 -2.13
N SER A 85 -0.76 -4.31 -2.50
CA SER A 85 0.47 -4.45 -3.29
C SER A 85 0.37 -3.82 -4.69
N HIS A 86 -0.81 -3.89 -5.32
CA HIS A 86 -1.04 -3.31 -6.65
C HIS A 86 -1.38 -1.83 -6.61
N LEU A 87 -2.03 -1.38 -5.54
CA LEU A 87 -2.52 0.00 -5.43
C LEU A 87 -1.55 0.93 -4.72
N SER A 88 -0.55 0.40 -4.02
CA SER A 88 0.42 1.23 -3.33
C SER A 88 1.21 2.12 -4.32
N PRO A 89 1.21 3.45 -4.13
CA PRO A 89 1.93 4.39 -5.00
C PRO A 89 3.45 4.34 -4.79
N SER A 90 3.89 3.77 -3.66
CA SER A 90 5.28 3.72 -3.22
C SER A 90 5.68 2.29 -2.87
N ARG A 91 6.96 1.97 -3.00
CA ARG A 91 7.49 0.67 -2.60
C ARG A 91 7.31 0.48 -1.09
N LEU A 92 6.52 -0.52 -0.72
CA LEU A 92 6.42 -1.02 0.64
C LEU A 92 7.57 -1.99 0.89
N HIS A 93 8.02 -2.08 2.13
CA HIS A 93 9.09 -3.00 2.53
C HIS A 93 8.53 -4.41 2.72
N GLY A 94 7.28 -4.54 3.18
CA GLY A 94 6.57 -5.81 3.26
C GLY A 94 5.07 -5.64 3.46
N ILE A 95 4.30 -6.65 3.03
CA ILE A 95 2.87 -6.78 3.31
C ILE A 95 2.65 -8.19 3.84
N ILE A 96 2.13 -8.30 5.06
CA ILE A 96 1.87 -9.58 5.73
C ILE A 96 0.35 -9.76 5.87
N SER A 97 -0.15 -10.94 5.56
CA SER A 97 -1.55 -11.29 5.76
C SER A 97 -1.76 -11.75 7.21
N LYS A 98 -2.72 -11.18 7.93
CA LYS A 98 -3.11 -11.58 9.29
C LYS A 98 -3.87 -12.91 9.31
N ALA A 99 -4.26 -13.43 8.14
CA ALA A 99 -4.92 -14.72 8.00
C ALA A 99 -3.94 -15.91 8.09
N VAL A 100 -2.63 -15.66 7.94
CA VAL A 100 -1.61 -16.70 8.11
C VAL A 100 -1.50 -17.12 9.58
N PRO A 101 -1.04 -18.36 9.86
CA PRO A 101 -0.79 -18.80 11.22
C PRO A 101 0.18 -17.87 11.97
N LEU A 102 -0.01 -17.70 13.27
CA LEU A 102 0.78 -16.78 14.08
C LEU A 102 2.29 -17.02 13.98
N SER A 103 2.73 -18.27 13.91
CA SER A 103 4.13 -18.64 13.75
C SER A 103 4.73 -18.10 12.46
N GLN A 104 3.98 -18.17 11.36
CA GLN A 104 4.41 -17.66 10.06
C GLN A 104 4.42 -16.13 10.05
N LEU A 105 3.39 -15.49 10.63
CA LEU A 105 3.36 -14.04 10.77
C LEU A 105 4.57 -13.52 11.55
N LEU A 106 4.92 -14.20 12.64
CA LEU A 106 6.09 -13.87 13.45
C LEU A 106 7.39 -14.01 12.66
N GLU A 107 7.56 -15.12 11.94
CA GLU A 107 8.73 -15.36 11.10
C GLU A 107 8.89 -14.26 10.02
N GLU A 108 7.80 -13.92 9.31
CA GLU A 108 7.80 -12.86 8.30
C GLU A 108 8.11 -11.49 8.91
N LEU A 109 7.54 -11.17 10.07
CA LEU A 109 7.73 -9.88 10.72
C LEU A 109 9.17 -9.73 11.26
N VAL A 110 9.73 -10.79 11.85
CA VAL A 110 11.14 -10.84 12.27
C VAL A 110 12.07 -10.70 11.06
N ALA A 111 11.79 -11.42 9.97
CA ALA A 111 12.58 -11.33 8.75
C ALA A 111 12.59 -9.90 8.20
N LEU A 112 11.43 -9.26 8.09
CA LEU A 112 11.33 -7.88 7.64
C LEU A 112 12.07 -6.93 8.58
N LEU A 113 11.83 -6.97 9.89
CA LEU A 113 12.45 -6.02 10.82
C LEU A 113 13.98 -6.17 10.91
N ASN A 114 14.50 -7.38 10.74
CA ASN A 114 15.94 -7.64 10.74
C ASN A 114 16.63 -7.27 9.42
N GLU A 115 15.88 -7.06 8.32
CA GLU A 115 16.39 -6.56 7.04
C GLU A 115 16.69 -5.04 7.11
N THR A 116 17.46 -4.61 8.10
CA THR A 116 17.95 -3.23 8.18
C THR A 116 19.04 -3.01 7.12
N HIS A 117 18.83 -2.03 6.23
CA HIS A 117 19.80 -1.44 5.29
C HIS A 117 20.02 -2.00 3.88
N ARG A 118 19.39 -3.09 3.45
CA ARG A 118 19.34 -3.39 2.00
C ARG A 118 17.96 -3.05 1.48
N VAL A 119 17.91 -2.06 0.59
CA VAL A 119 16.75 -1.80 -0.27
C VAL A 119 16.56 -3.04 -1.16
N ASN A 120 15.96 -4.07 -0.58
CA ASN A 120 15.22 -5.16 -1.18
C ASN A 120 15.79 -5.72 -2.50
N GLU A 121 16.78 -6.62 -2.35
CA GLU A 121 17.10 -7.73 -3.26
C GLU A 121 16.72 -9.10 -2.64
N ASN A 122 16.07 -9.14 -1.47
CA ASN A 122 15.73 -10.39 -0.81
C ASN A 122 14.47 -11.03 -1.42
N MET A 123 14.72 -12.16 -2.09
CA MET A 123 13.78 -13.08 -2.74
C MET A 123 12.73 -13.70 -1.79
N LEU A 124 12.68 -13.35 -0.51
CA LEU A 124 11.60 -13.76 0.41
C LEU A 124 10.35 -12.90 0.24
N ASN A 125 10.51 -11.62 -0.09
CA ASN A 125 9.40 -10.74 -0.50
C ASN A 125 8.83 -11.08 -1.89
N HIS A 126 9.44 -12.05 -2.59
CA HIS A 126 9.00 -12.52 -3.90
C HIS A 126 7.92 -13.61 -3.84
N TRP A 127 7.68 -14.27 -2.69
CA TRP A 127 6.79 -15.44 -2.67
C TRP A 127 5.32 -15.13 -3.04
N HIS A 128 4.83 -13.89 -2.84
CA HIS A 128 3.46 -13.54 -3.24
C HIS A 128 3.30 -12.38 -4.23
N VAL A 129 4.39 -11.65 -4.57
CA VAL A 129 4.33 -10.41 -5.36
C VAL A 129 4.86 -10.57 -6.80
N SER A 130 5.52 -11.67 -7.17
CA SER A 130 6.17 -11.77 -8.50
C SER A 130 5.82 -12.99 -9.36
N GLN A 131 4.61 -13.52 -9.29
CA GLN A 131 4.05 -14.14 -10.50
C GLN A 131 3.29 -13.08 -11.31
N ASN A 132 4.06 -12.11 -11.80
CA ASN A 132 3.85 -11.43 -13.08
C ASN A 132 2.47 -10.81 -13.33
N ARG A 133 1.94 -10.02 -12.39
CA ARG A 133 0.58 -9.48 -12.51
C ARG A 133 0.36 -8.04 -12.06
N MET A 134 1.40 -7.19 -12.07
CA MET A 134 1.18 -5.74 -11.97
C MET A 134 0.08 -5.30 -12.95
N LEU A 135 -0.73 -4.34 -12.52
CA LEU A 135 -1.74 -3.75 -13.40
C LEU A 135 -1.03 -3.13 -14.60
N SER A 136 -1.45 -3.53 -15.80
CA SER A 136 -0.92 -2.92 -17.02
C SER A 136 -1.35 -1.46 -17.10
N PRO A 137 -0.64 -0.61 -17.88
CA PRO A 137 -1.04 0.77 -18.07
C PRO A 137 -2.50 0.90 -18.54
N THR A 138 -2.95 -0.01 -19.41
CA THR A 138 -4.33 -0.07 -19.90
C THR A 138 -5.32 -0.46 -18.82
N GLU A 139 -5.02 -1.48 -18.00
CA GLU A 139 -5.88 -1.88 -16.88
C GLU A 139 -6.05 -0.73 -15.89
N ARG A 140 -4.95 -0.05 -15.54
CA ARG A 140 -4.99 1.11 -14.65
C ARG A 140 -5.77 2.29 -15.26
N ALA A 141 -5.65 2.51 -16.57
CA ALA A 141 -6.43 3.53 -17.26
C ALA A 141 -7.94 3.21 -17.24
N ILE A 142 -8.31 1.95 -17.45
CA ILE A 142 -9.71 1.49 -17.35
C ILE A 142 -10.26 1.73 -15.94
N LEU A 143 -9.53 1.35 -14.89
CA LEU A 143 -9.96 1.61 -13.50
C LEU A 143 -10.19 3.10 -13.23
N ARG A 144 -9.32 3.97 -13.73
CA ARG A 144 -9.51 5.43 -13.63
C ARG A 144 -10.75 5.93 -14.35
N TYR A 145 -11.09 5.40 -15.53
CA TYR A 145 -12.32 5.81 -16.20
C TYR A 145 -13.56 5.29 -15.46
N MET A 146 -13.51 4.05 -14.97
CA MET A 146 -14.61 3.45 -14.22
C MET A 146 -14.92 4.23 -12.92
N SER A 147 -13.90 4.64 -12.17
CA SER A 147 -14.06 5.49 -10.98
C SER A 147 -14.57 6.91 -11.30
N ASN A 148 -14.41 7.38 -12.53
CA ASN A 148 -15.05 8.61 -13.02
C ASN A 148 -16.47 8.37 -13.58
N GLY A 149 -17.03 7.16 -13.45
CA GLY A 149 -18.40 6.84 -13.87
C GLY A 149 -18.58 6.46 -15.34
N TYR A 150 -17.49 6.28 -16.10
CA TYR A 150 -17.60 5.90 -17.52
C TYR A 150 -18.01 4.43 -17.66
N SER A 151 -18.93 4.17 -18.60
CA SER A 151 -19.34 2.83 -19.01
C SER A 151 -18.31 2.17 -19.95
N ILE A 152 -18.35 0.84 -20.06
CA ILE A 152 -17.41 0.09 -20.91
C ILE A 152 -17.42 0.54 -22.39
N PRO A 153 -18.56 0.84 -23.02
CA PRO A 153 -18.58 1.42 -24.37
C PRO A 153 -17.91 2.79 -24.45
N GLU A 154 -18.13 3.67 -23.47
CA GLU A 154 -17.51 5.00 -23.44
C GLU A 154 -15.99 4.91 -23.24
N ILE A 155 -15.54 4.00 -22.37
CA ILE A 155 -14.11 3.70 -22.19
C ILE A 155 -13.48 3.19 -23.48
N ALA A 156 -14.19 2.33 -24.21
CA ALA A 156 -13.74 1.80 -25.48
C ALA A 156 -13.60 2.90 -26.55
N ALA A 157 -14.54 3.83 -26.60
CA ALA A 157 -14.45 5.01 -27.46
C ALA A 157 -13.27 5.91 -27.06
N GLN A 158 -13.12 6.20 -25.77
CA GLN A 158 -12.08 7.10 -25.25
C GLN A 158 -10.65 6.55 -25.40
N LEU A 159 -10.49 5.22 -25.32
CA LEU A 159 -9.21 4.54 -25.52
C LEU A 159 -8.98 4.10 -26.98
N GLU A 160 -9.93 4.36 -27.88
CA GLU A 160 -9.92 3.90 -29.28
C GLU A 160 -9.65 2.39 -29.40
N ARG A 161 -10.34 1.58 -28.59
CA ARG A 161 -10.18 0.12 -28.56
C ARG A 161 -11.50 -0.60 -28.72
N ASN A 162 -11.43 -1.87 -29.14
CA ASN A 162 -12.60 -2.73 -29.22
C ASN A 162 -13.19 -2.97 -27.81
N ILE A 163 -14.51 -2.91 -27.69
CA ILE A 163 -15.25 -3.18 -26.44
C ILE A 163 -14.87 -4.54 -25.82
N LYS A 164 -14.65 -5.59 -26.64
CA LYS A 164 -14.21 -6.91 -26.16
C LYS A 164 -12.82 -6.84 -25.52
N THR A 165 -11.92 -6.03 -26.06
CA THR A 165 -10.58 -5.80 -25.51
C THR A 165 -10.66 -5.08 -24.17
N ILE A 166 -11.51 -4.06 -24.05
CA ILE A 166 -11.73 -3.38 -22.76
C ILE A 166 -12.29 -4.35 -21.71
N ARG A 167 -13.26 -5.19 -22.08
CA ARG A 167 -13.80 -6.24 -21.18
C ARG A 167 -12.73 -7.23 -20.74
N ALA A 168 -11.86 -7.66 -21.65
CA ALA A 168 -10.75 -8.56 -21.32
C ALA A 168 -9.77 -7.91 -20.34
N HIS A 169 -9.37 -6.65 -20.56
CA HIS A 169 -8.50 -5.93 -19.62
C HIS A 169 -9.17 -5.70 -18.26
N LYS A 170 -10.47 -5.36 -18.24
CA LYS A 170 -11.24 -5.28 -16.99
C LYS A 170 -11.19 -6.61 -16.23
N PHE A 171 -11.44 -7.73 -16.89
CA PHE A 171 -11.34 -9.05 -16.29
C PHE A 171 -9.94 -9.35 -15.76
N ASN A 172 -8.91 -9.04 -16.54
CA ASN A 172 -7.53 -9.19 -16.08
C ASN A 172 -7.25 -8.35 -14.83
N ALA A 173 -7.72 -7.10 -14.79
CA ALA A 173 -7.60 -6.25 -13.60
C ALA A 173 -8.31 -6.88 -12.38
N MET A 174 -9.53 -7.41 -12.55
CA MET A 174 -10.25 -8.11 -11.49
C MET A 174 -9.44 -9.27 -10.93
N VAL A 175 -8.92 -10.15 -11.80
CA VAL A 175 -8.14 -11.31 -11.37
C VAL A 175 -6.83 -10.90 -10.68
N LYS A 176 -6.17 -9.83 -11.14
CA LYS A 176 -4.92 -9.30 -10.54
C LYS A 176 -5.17 -8.73 -9.15
N LEU A 177 -6.27 -8.00 -8.99
CA LEU A 177 -6.67 -7.37 -7.73
C LEU A 177 -7.36 -8.36 -6.76
N GLY A 178 -7.68 -9.57 -7.21
CA GLY A 178 -8.38 -10.56 -6.39
C GLY A 178 -9.86 -10.24 -6.16
N VAL A 179 -10.44 -9.33 -6.94
CA VAL A 179 -11.86 -8.95 -6.86
C VAL A 179 -12.66 -9.73 -7.90
N ASN A 180 -13.91 -10.06 -7.58
CA ASN A 180 -14.76 -10.91 -8.42
C ASN A 180 -16.03 -10.22 -8.94
N SER A 181 -16.20 -8.93 -8.68
CA SER A 181 -17.39 -8.16 -9.04
C SER A 181 -17.05 -6.75 -9.51
N ASP A 182 -17.96 -6.16 -10.28
CA ASP A 182 -17.84 -4.78 -10.74
C ASP A 182 -17.82 -3.78 -9.58
N VAL A 183 -18.60 -4.06 -8.53
CA VAL A 183 -18.61 -3.27 -7.29
C VAL A 183 -17.23 -3.34 -6.61
N GLY A 184 -16.68 -4.54 -6.41
CA GLY A 184 -15.35 -4.69 -5.82
C GLY A 184 -14.23 -4.07 -6.68
N LEU A 185 -14.39 -4.08 -8.01
CA LEU A 185 -13.46 -3.40 -8.92
C LEU A 185 -13.56 -1.88 -8.83
N LEU A 186 -14.76 -1.33 -8.66
CA LEU A 186 -14.98 0.10 -8.42
C LEU A 186 -14.41 0.52 -7.07
N ASP A 187 -14.63 -0.27 -6.02
CA ASP A 187 -14.03 -0.02 -4.71
C ASP A 187 -12.49 0.02 -4.76
N ALA A 188 -11.88 -0.89 -5.52
CA ALA A 188 -10.44 -0.88 -5.77
C ALA A 188 -10.00 0.34 -6.60
N ALA A 189 -10.78 0.72 -7.62
CA ALA A 189 -10.48 1.88 -8.46
C ALA A 189 -10.54 3.20 -7.67
N ASP A 190 -11.47 3.32 -6.74
CA ASP A 190 -11.64 4.51 -5.90
C ASP A 190 -10.46 4.74 -4.96
N ILE A 191 -9.76 3.67 -4.54
CA ILE A 191 -8.52 3.78 -3.79
C ILE A 191 -7.43 4.49 -4.64
N ILE A 192 -7.39 4.23 -5.96
CA ILE A 192 -6.43 4.84 -6.89
C ILE A 192 -6.72 6.33 -7.09
N THR A 193 -7.97 6.69 -7.37
CA THR A 193 -8.34 8.06 -7.75
C THR A 193 -8.29 9.03 -6.59
N HIS A 194 -8.61 8.57 -5.39
CA HIS A 194 -8.64 9.41 -4.21
C HIS A 194 -7.34 9.38 -3.41
N LEU A 195 -6.26 8.79 -3.93
CA LEU A 195 -4.92 9.11 -3.42
C LEU A 195 -4.61 10.54 -3.86
N PRO A 196 -4.46 11.52 -2.93
CA PRO A 196 -4.32 12.91 -3.33
C PRO A 196 -3.08 13.02 -4.23
N ALA A 197 -3.24 13.32 -5.53
CA ALA A 197 -2.10 13.66 -6.35
C ALA A 197 -1.49 14.89 -5.70
N ARG A 198 -0.36 14.74 -4.99
CA ARG A 198 0.35 15.92 -4.54
C ARG A 198 0.86 16.55 -5.83
N GLU A 199 0.25 17.66 -6.22
CA GLU A 199 0.84 18.57 -7.19
C GLU A 199 2.29 18.71 -6.77
N ILE A 200 3.20 18.39 -7.70
CA ILE A 200 4.58 18.76 -7.58
C ILE A 200 4.50 20.27 -7.38
N ARG A 201 4.65 20.75 -6.13
CA ARG A 201 4.82 22.17 -5.87
C ARG A 201 6.07 22.50 -6.64
N GLY A 202 5.88 23.05 -7.84
CA GLY A 202 6.94 23.57 -8.66
C GLY A 202 7.81 24.40 -7.75
N ALA A 203 9.10 24.13 -7.79
CA ALA A 203 10.09 24.95 -7.14
C ALA A 203 9.75 26.41 -7.47
N VAL A 204 9.27 27.15 -6.47
CA VAL A 204 9.39 28.60 -6.50
C VAL A 204 10.89 28.80 -6.42
N LEU A 205 11.51 28.99 -7.59
CA LEU A 205 12.83 29.56 -7.71
C LEU A 205 12.71 30.98 -7.15
N THR A 206 12.76 31.10 -5.83
CA THR A 206 13.17 32.35 -5.20
C THR A 206 14.64 32.51 -5.57
N SER A 207 14.91 33.34 -6.57
CA SER A 207 16.24 33.88 -6.83
C SER A 207 16.83 34.36 -5.49
N PRO A 208 18.02 33.90 -5.07
CA PRO A 208 18.74 34.60 -4.02
C PRO A 208 19.33 35.86 -4.66
N ALA A 209 18.72 37.00 -4.41
CA ALA A 209 19.41 38.27 -4.51
C ALA A 209 20.21 38.45 -3.22
N PHE A 210 21.53 38.26 -3.28
CA PHE A 210 22.47 38.89 -2.36
C PHE A 210 23.79 39.20 -3.06
N LEU A 211 24.13 40.49 -2.97
CA LEU A 211 25.28 41.27 -3.49
C LEU A 211 25.28 41.55 -5.00
#